data_AF-A0A8J6QXL0-F1
#
_entry.id   AF-A0A8J6QXL0-F1
#
_cell.length_a   1.000
_cell.length_b   1.000
_cell.length_c   1.000
_cell.angle_alpha   90.00
_cell.angle_beta   90.00
_cell.angle_gamma   90.00
#
_symmetry.space_group_name_H-M   'P 1'
#
loop_
_entity.id
_entity.type
_entity.pdbx_description
1 polymer ?
#
loop_
_entity_poly.entity_id
_entity_poly.type
_entity_poly.pdbx_seq_one_letter_code
_entity_poly.pdbx_strand_id
1 'polypeptide(L)'
;MFGIGMTEMLLIAALALVILGPKKLPDLARSLGKGFAEFKRATNELKSAIDLETKAEEDRYKAELREKYMEKAARLQAEKGAQVVTAEAQMEQSEGTEKEQAGLASAETVAEQDKETTPHV
;
A
#
# COMPACT_ATOMS: atom_id res chain seq x y z
N MET A 1 -20.70 9.41 -42.70
CA MET A 1 -21.11 10.18 -43.89
C MET A 1 -20.03 11.17 -44.35
N PHE A 2 -18.81 10.69 -44.62
CA PHE A 2 -17.81 11.46 -45.38
C PHE A 2 -16.97 10.44 -46.14
N GLY A 3 -17.54 9.92 -47.24
CA GLY A 3 -16.84 9.05 -48.16
C GLY A 3 -15.94 9.86 -49.07
N ILE A 4 -14.94 10.56 -48.51
CA ILE A 4 -13.89 11.17 -49.30
C ILE A 4 -12.95 10.04 -49.69
N GLY A 5 -13.10 9.55 -50.92
CA GLY A 5 -12.17 8.62 -51.52
C GLY A 5 -10.90 9.30 -51.99
N MET A 6 -9.98 8.50 -52.50
CA MET A 6 -8.73 9.00 -53.08
C MET A 6 -8.97 9.98 -54.24
N THR A 7 -10.04 9.77 -55.01
CA THR A 7 -10.39 10.62 -56.16
C THR A 7 -10.82 12.02 -55.73
N GLU A 8 -11.70 12.14 -54.73
CA GLU A 8 -12.11 13.45 -54.21
C GLU A 8 -10.94 14.19 -53.58
N MET A 9 -10.07 13.49 -52.85
CA MET A 9 -8.85 14.08 -52.28
C MET A 9 -7.91 14.63 -53.35
N LEU A 10 -7.70 13.90 -54.45
CA LEU A 10 -6.89 14.37 -55.57
C LEU A 10 -7.50 15.58 -56.28
N LEU A 11 -8.83 15.63 -56.42
CA LEU A 11 -9.52 16.77 -57.03
C LEU A 11 -9.32 18.05 -56.19
N ILE A 12 -9.46 17.94 -54.87
CA ILE A 12 -9.23 19.06 -53.93
C ILE A 12 -7.75 19.47 -53.95
N ALA A 13 -6.83 18.51 -53.94
CA ALA A 13 -5.40 18.79 -54.05
C ALA A 13 -5.04 19.50 -55.36
N ALA A 14 -5.62 19.08 -56.48
CA ALA A 14 -5.44 19.74 -57.78
C ALA A 14 -5.96 21.19 -57.75
N LEU A 15 -7.13 21.44 -57.15
CA LEU A 15 -7.66 22.79 -57.02
C LEU A 15 -6.77 23.67 -56.12
N ALA A 16 -6.30 23.14 -54.99
CA ALA A 16 -5.35 23.82 -54.12
C ALA A 16 -4.03 24.13 -54.83
N LEU A 17 -3.54 23.20 -55.66
CA LEU A 17 -2.35 23.37 -56.49
C LEU A 17 -2.53 24.47 -57.55
N VAL A 18 -3.73 24.65 -58.10
CA VAL A 18 -4.02 25.76 -59.05
C VAL A 18 -4.01 27.11 -58.33
N ILE A 19 -4.64 27.19 -57.15
CA ILE A 19 -4.75 28.44 -56.39
C ILE A 19 -3.40 28.85 -55.80
N LEU A 20 -2.68 27.91 -55.18
CA LEU A 20 -1.44 28.18 -54.46
C LEU A 20 -0.20 27.99 -55.33
N GLY A 21 -0.24 27.08 -56.30
CA GLY A 21 0.86 26.70 -57.18
C GLY A 21 1.61 25.44 -56.70
N PRO A 22 2.00 24.52 -57.61
CA PRO A 22 2.71 23.28 -57.25
C PRO A 22 4.09 23.50 -56.65
N LYS A 23 4.74 24.62 -56.96
CA LYS A 23 6.03 24.99 -56.36
C LYS A 23 5.88 25.54 -54.94
N LYS A 24 4.72 26.12 -54.58
CA LYS A 24 4.52 26.76 -53.27
C LYS A 24 4.11 25.77 -52.18
N LEU A 25 3.37 24.71 -52.51
CA LEU A 25 3.04 23.66 -51.53
C LEU A 25 4.26 23.06 -50.82
N PRO A 26 5.32 22.59 -51.51
CA PRO A 26 6.47 22.01 -50.83
C PRO A 26 7.22 23.03 -49.98
N ASP A 27 7.29 24.30 -50.40
CA ASP A 27 7.89 25.37 -49.62
C ASP A 27 7.09 25.65 -48.33
N LEU A 28 5.76 25.72 -48.45
CA LEU A 28 4.86 25.95 -47.32
C LEU A 28 4.88 24.76 -46.33
N ALA A 29 4.89 23.54 -46.85
CA ALA A 29 5.02 22.33 -46.03
C ALA A 29 6.38 22.30 -45.30
N ARG A 30 7.47 22.73 -45.94
CA ARG A 30 8.79 22.83 -45.30
C ARG A 30 8.81 23.89 -44.22
N SER A 31 8.23 25.07 -44.44
CA SER A 31 8.20 26.14 -43.43
C SER A 31 7.33 25.76 -42.23
N LEU A 32 6.12 25.24 -42.49
CA LEU A 32 5.21 24.77 -41.44
C LEU A 32 5.80 23.57 -40.69
N GLY A 33 6.43 22.64 -41.40
CA GLY A 33 7.07 21.47 -40.82
C GLY A 33 8.22 21.85 -39.89
N LYS A 34 9.06 22.82 -40.26
CA LYS A 34 10.10 23.36 -39.38
C LYS A 34 9.49 24.00 -38.13
N GLY A 35 8.49 24.87 -38.29
CA GLY A 35 7.81 25.51 -37.16
C GLY A 35 7.17 24.50 -36.20
N PHE A 36 6.51 23.48 -36.75
CA PHE A 36 5.90 22.41 -35.95
C PHE A 36 6.93 21.52 -35.26
N ALA A 37 8.07 21.26 -35.90
CA ALA A 37 9.17 20.51 -35.30
C ALA A 37 9.78 21.27 -34.10
N GLU A 38 10.02 22.58 -34.24
CA GLU A 38 10.50 23.42 -33.15
C GLU A 38 9.47 23.55 -32.03
N PHE A 39 8.18 23.73 -32.37
CA PHE A 39 7.10 23.74 -31.40
C PHE A 39 7.02 22.43 -30.61
N LYS A 40 7.14 21.29 -31.29
CA LYS A 40 7.16 19.96 -30.65
C LYS A 40 8.37 19.80 -29.72
N ARG A 41 9.55 20.27 -30.12
CA ARG A 41 10.76 20.27 -29.27
C ARG A 41 10.55 21.10 -28.01
N ALA A 42 10.11 22.34 -28.15
CA ALA A 42 9.82 23.23 -27.02
C ALA A 42 8.77 22.62 -26.06
N THR A 43 7.71 22.02 -26.61
CA THR A 43 6.67 21.34 -25.82
C THR A 43 7.24 20.12 -25.08
N ASN A 44 8.11 19.34 -25.72
CA ASN A 44 8.76 18.19 -25.10
C ASN A 44 9.72 18.61 -23.99
N GLU A 45 10.50 19.67 -24.18
CA GLU A 45 11.40 20.20 -23.14
C GLU A 45 10.62 20.66 -21.92
N LEU A 46 9.51 21.38 -22.11
CA LEU A 46 8.64 21.79 -21.02
C LEU A 46 8.02 20.59 -20.29
N LYS A 47 7.54 19.59 -21.03
CA LYS A 47 7.02 18.33 -20.46
C LYS A 47 8.09 17.58 -19.66
N SER A 48 9.32 17.54 -20.16
CA SER A 48 10.45 16.90 -19.48
C SER A 48 10.85 17.65 -18.22
N ALA A 49 10.83 18.98 -18.21
CA ALA A 49 11.09 19.78 -17.01
C ALA A 49 10.08 19.47 -15.89
N ILE A 50 8.79 19.47 -16.22
CA ILE A 50 7.70 19.15 -15.28
C ILE A 50 7.80 17.70 -14.77
N ASP A 51 8.09 16.73 -15.64
CA ASP A 51 8.24 15.32 -15.26
C ASP A 51 9.44 15.09 -14.33
N LEU A 52 10.54 15.84 -14.51
CA LEU A 52 11.72 15.76 -13.65
C LEU A 52 11.43 16.28 -12.23
N GLU A 53 10.77 17.43 -12.12
CA GLU A 53 10.37 17.99 -10.82
C GLU A 53 9.39 17.07 -10.09
N THR A 54 8.40 16.55 -10.80
CA THR A 54 7.39 15.64 -10.23
C THR A 54 8.02 14.35 -9.72
N LYS A 55 8.94 13.73 -10.48
CA LYS A 55 9.65 12.52 -10.04
C LYS A 55 10.53 12.76 -8.81
N ALA A 56 11.24 13.89 -8.76
CA ALA A 56 12.09 14.21 -7.63
C ALA A 56 11.27 14.42 -6.35
N GLU A 57 10.09 15.05 -6.45
CA GLU A 57 9.18 15.17 -5.31
C GLU A 57 8.56 13.82 -4.91
N GLU A 58 8.14 12.99 -5.87
CA GLU A 58 7.60 11.67 -5.60
C GLU A 58 8.59 10.77 -4.85
N ASP A 59 9.86 10.77 -5.26
CA ASP A 59 10.90 9.94 -4.63
C ASP A 59 11.18 10.40 -3.20
N ARG A 60 11.19 11.72 -2.96
CA ARG A 60 11.32 12.30 -1.61
C ARG A 60 10.13 11.93 -0.71
N TYR A 61 8.91 12.07 -1.24
CA TYR A 61 7.69 11.72 -0.52
C TYR A 61 7.66 10.22 -0.15
N LYS A 62 8.03 9.33 -1.08
CA LYS A 62 8.09 7.88 -0.83
C LYS A 62 9.13 7.52 0.24
N ALA A 63 10.28 8.21 0.26
CA ALA A 63 11.31 8.01 1.28
C ALA A 63 10.82 8.43 2.67
N GLU A 64 10.18 9.60 2.79
CA GLU A 64 9.62 10.09 4.07
C GLU A 64 8.50 9.18 4.59
N LEU A 65 7.62 8.70 3.69
CA LEU A 65 6.58 7.75 4.07
C LEU A 65 7.19 6.46 4.63
N ARG A 66 8.20 5.92 3.95
CA ARG A 66 8.89 4.71 4.40
C ARG A 66 9.50 4.88 5.79
N GLU A 67 10.12 6.02 6.05
CA GLU A 67 10.66 6.36 7.38
C GLU A 67 9.55 6.38 8.44
N LYS A 68 8.45 7.11 8.19
CA LYS A 68 7.29 7.16 9.10
C LYS A 68 6.68 5.78 9.37
N TYR A 69 6.60 4.91 8.36
CA TYR A 69 6.09 3.55 8.54
C TYR A 69 7.04 2.68 9.37
N MET A 70 8.35 2.81 9.17
CA MET A 70 9.35 2.08 9.96
C MET A 70 9.38 2.56 11.41
N GLU A 71 9.31 3.86 11.67
CA GLU A 71 9.20 4.42 13.02
C GLU A 71 7.93 3.91 13.72
N LYS A 72 6.79 3.95 13.02
CA LYS A 72 5.52 3.44 13.56
C LYS A 72 5.59 1.94 13.85
N ALA A 73 6.21 1.14 12.98
CA ALA A 73 6.39 -0.29 13.22
C ALA A 73 7.28 -0.57 14.44
N ALA A 74 8.38 0.18 14.60
CA ALA A 74 9.26 0.07 15.77
C ALA A 74 8.56 0.49 17.07
N ARG A 75 7.79 1.60 17.05
CA ARG A 75 6.97 2.04 18.19
C ARG A 75 5.91 1.01 18.57
N LEU A 76 5.20 0.44 17.60
CA LEU A 76 4.21 -0.60 17.86
C LEU A 76 4.83 -1.86 18.47
N GLN A 77 6.05 -2.21 18.09
CA GLN A 77 6.77 -3.33 18.70
C GLN A 77 7.25 -3.01 20.11
N ALA A 78 7.72 -1.79 20.36
CA ALA A 78 8.10 -1.35 21.71
C ALA A 78 6.88 -1.25 22.65
N GLU A 79 5.75 -0.76 22.16
CA GLU A 79 4.49 -0.65 22.91
C GLU A 79 3.87 -2.03 23.18
N LYS A 80 3.90 -2.94 22.19
CA LYS A 80 3.50 -4.34 22.42
C LYS A 80 4.46 -5.05 23.36
N GLY A 81 5.77 -4.84 23.22
CA GLY A 81 6.81 -5.39 24.09
C GLY A 81 6.64 -5.00 25.54
N ALA A 82 6.34 -3.72 25.81
CA ALA A 82 6.05 -3.24 27.15
C ALA A 82 4.82 -3.90 27.78
N GLN A 83 3.81 -4.25 26.97
CA GLN A 83 2.60 -4.92 27.44
C GLN A 83 2.83 -6.41 27.76
N VAL A 84 3.77 -7.10 27.08
CA VAL A 84 4.14 -8.49 27.39
C VAL A 84 4.97 -8.60 28.67
N VAL A 85 5.92 -7.68 28.90
CA VAL A 85 6.75 -7.67 30.13
C VAL A 85 5.90 -7.41 31.39
N THR A 86 4.84 -6.60 31.31
CA THR A 86 3.89 -6.45 32.43
C THR A 86 2.93 -7.62 32.63
N ALA A 87 2.68 -8.43 31.60
CA ALA A 87 1.84 -9.62 31.71
C ALA A 87 2.61 -10.80 32.32
N GLU A 88 3.90 -10.93 32.02
CA GLU A 88 4.78 -11.98 32.55
C GLU A 88 5.12 -11.75 34.04
N ALA A 89 5.32 -10.50 34.45
CA ALA A 89 5.58 -10.14 35.86
C ALA A 89 4.40 -10.41 36.82
N GLN A 90 3.18 -10.61 36.31
CA GLN A 90 2.01 -10.97 37.12
C GLN A 90 1.77 -12.49 37.21
N MET A 91 2.48 -13.30 36.42
CA MET A 91 2.35 -14.77 36.46
C MET A 91 3.38 -15.43 37.39
N GLU A 92 4.55 -14.82 37.63
CA GLU A 92 5.58 -15.40 38.52
C GLU A 92 5.20 -15.37 40.02
N GLN A 93 4.15 -14.66 40.43
CA GLN A 93 3.72 -14.62 41.85
C GLN A 93 2.61 -15.62 42.21
N SER A 94 2.04 -16.36 41.24
CA SER A 94 0.98 -17.34 41.52
C SER A 94 1.44 -18.80 41.64
N GLU A 95 2.70 -19.12 41.35
CA GLU A 95 3.21 -20.51 41.40
C GLU A 95 3.90 -20.90 42.72
N GLY A 96 3.88 -20.03 43.74
CA GLY A 96 4.61 -20.24 45.00
C GLY A 96 3.86 -20.95 46.14
N THR A 97 2.54 -21.15 46.05
CA THR A 97 1.72 -21.45 47.25
C THR A 97 0.77 -22.63 47.07
N GLU A 98 1.20 -23.71 46.43
CA GLU A 98 0.41 -24.96 46.39
C GLU A 98 1.12 -26.20 46.97
N LYS A 99 2.35 -26.07 47.51
CA LYS A 99 3.12 -27.24 47.97
C LYS A 99 3.30 -27.44 49.47
N GLU A 100 2.72 -26.62 50.36
CA GLU A 100 3.01 -26.76 51.80
C GLU A 100 1.83 -27.18 52.71
N GLN A 101 0.57 -27.22 52.25
CA GLN A 101 -0.55 -27.59 53.15
C GLN A 101 -1.61 -28.43 52.46
N ALA A 102 -1.51 -29.75 52.62
CA ALA A 102 -2.66 -30.68 52.69
C ALA A 102 -2.23 -32.15 52.81
N GLY A 103 -0.93 -32.45 52.96
CA GLY A 103 -0.52 -33.70 53.60
C GLY A 103 -0.84 -33.65 55.10
N LEU A 104 -2.13 -33.65 55.50
CA LEU A 104 -2.58 -33.75 56.90
C LEU A 104 -4.11 -33.80 57.07
N ALA A 105 -4.92 -34.33 56.13
CA ALA A 105 -6.33 -34.57 56.41
C ALA A 105 -6.99 -35.55 55.42
N SER A 106 -6.72 -36.86 55.54
CA SER A 106 -7.62 -37.95 55.09
C SER A 106 -7.04 -39.29 55.56
N ALA A 107 -6.82 -39.40 56.86
CA ALA A 107 -6.67 -40.68 57.56
C ALA A 107 -7.90 -40.84 58.47
N GLU A 108 -9.08 -40.91 57.87
CA GLU A 108 -10.29 -41.40 58.54
C GLU A 108 -11.34 -41.65 57.46
N THR A 109 -12.28 -42.56 57.73
CA THR A 109 -13.41 -43.00 56.86
C THR A 109 -13.14 -44.07 55.80
N VAL A 110 -12.68 -45.26 56.21
CA VAL A 110 -13.32 -46.54 55.80
C VAL A 110 -13.06 -47.61 56.87
N ALA A 111 -13.94 -47.74 57.85
CA ALA A 111 -14.23 -48.98 58.60
C ALA A 111 -15.27 -48.66 59.70
N GLU A 112 -16.53 -48.99 59.47
CA GLU A 112 -17.25 -49.96 60.30
C GLU A 112 -18.71 -49.99 59.83
N GLN A 113 -19.02 -51.11 59.20
CA GLN A 113 -20.35 -51.60 58.91
C GLN A 113 -21.05 -51.95 60.22
N ASP A 114 -22.37 -51.78 60.26
CA ASP A 114 -23.26 -52.80 60.84
C ASP A 114 -23.20 -53.01 62.39
N LYS A 115 -24.22 -52.50 63.08
CA LYS A 115 -25.13 -53.28 63.97
C LYS A 115 -25.99 -52.33 64.80
N GLU A 116 -27.30 -52.36 64.61
CA GLU A 116 -28.24 -53.24 65.31
C GLU A 116 -28.47 -52.80 66.76
N THR A 117 -29.70 -52.31 67.00
CA THR A 117 -30.53 -52.61 68.16
C THR A 117 -30.04 -52.31 69.59
N THR A 118 -30.66 -51.28 70.16
CA THR A 118 -31.50 -51.33 71.38
C THR A 118 -30.89 -51.81 72.71
N PRO A 119 -31.02 -51.03 73.79
CA PRO A 119 -31.31 -51.59 75.11
C PRO A 119 -32.84 -51.61 75.35
N HIS A 120 -33.33 -52.78 75.78
CA HIS A 120 -34.70 -53.06 76.25
C HIS A 120 -35.42 -51.88 76.91
N VAL A 121 -36.69 -51.62 76.54
CA VAL A 121 -37.94 -51.84 77.34
C VAL A 121 -39.14 -51.86 76.39
#